data_AF-A0A9X0MJV3-F1
#
_entry.id   AF-A0A9X0MJV3-F1
#
_cell.length_a   1.000
_cell.length_b   1.000
_cell.length_c   1.000
_cell.angle_alpha   90.00
_cell.angle_beta   90.00
_cell.angle_gamma   90.00
#
_symmetry.space_group_name_H-M   'P 1'
#
loop_
_entity.id
_entity.type
_entity.pdbx_description
1 polymer ?
#
loop_
_entity_poly.entity_id
_entity_poly.type
_entity_poly.pdbx_seq_one_letter_code
_entity_poly.pdbx_strand_id
1 'polypeptide(L)' 'MTNIAYNQVKEDESKILQVKMYEEVKEGFSIFSDNRVEIIGEQTMSIDGKILEQYLYNIDGYTPDNGKPFVSLKSNIILL' A
#
# COMPACT_ATOMS: atom_id res chain seq x y z
N MET A 1 18.23 33.98 -28.56
CA MET A 1 18.90 33.51 -27.34
C MET A 1 18.14 34.03 -26.13
N THR A 2 17.32 33.20 -25.49
CA THR A 2 17.13 33.23 -24.02
C THR A 2 16.71 31.83 -23.59
N ASN A 3 17.55 31.24 -22.76
CA ASN A 3 17.39 29.92 -22.14
C ASN A 3 17.11 30.19 -20.67
N ILE A 4 15.92 29.85 -20.18
CA ILE A 4 15.60 29.72 -18.75
C ILE A 4 14.60 28.54 -18.70
N ALA A 5 15.13 27.32 -18.75
CA ALA A 5 15.42 26.52 -17.57
C ALA A 5 14.14 26.06 -16.84
N TYR A 6 13.88 24.76 -16.97
CA TYR A 6 13.45 23.92 -15.86
C TYR A 6 12.14 24.32 -15.17
N ASN A 7 11.03 24.34 -15.90
CA ASN A 7 9.82 23.75 -15.33
C ASN A 7 9.93 22.23 -15.46
N GLN A 8 10.87 21.63 -14.73
CA GLN A 8 10.70 20.26 -14.26
C GLN A 8 9.52 20.32 -13.31
N VAL A 9 8.33 20.13 -13.86
CA VAL A 9 7.15 19.75 -13.10
C VAL A 9 7.60 18.57 -12.24
N LYS A 10 7.64 18.76 -10.92
CA LYS A 10 8.03 17.71 -9.98
C LYS A 10 7.15 16.48 -10.26
N GLU A 11 7.74 15.46 -10.86
CA GLU A 11 7.23 14.10 -10.81
C GLU A 11 7.37 13.60 -9.37
N ASP A 12 6.57 14.14 -8.45
CA ASP A 12 6.26 13.47 -7.19
C ASP A 12 5.10 12.49 -7.48
N GLU A 13 5.33 11.59 -8.42
CA GLU A 13 4.39 10.51 -8.76
C GLU A 13 4.58 9.36 -7.77
N SER A 14 3.49 8.92 -7.15
CA SER A 14 3.50 7.74 -6.30
C SER A 14 3.98 6.53 -7.11
N LYS A 15 5.03 5.85 -6.65
CA LYS A 15 5.65 4.74 -7.38
C LYS A 15 5.77 3.50 -6.49
N ILE A 16 5.21 2.38 -6.96
CA ILE A 16 5.46 1.08 -6.34
C ILE A 16 6.91 0.67 -6.63
N LEU A 17 7.66 0.42 -5.57
CA LEU A 17 9.07 0.01 -5.65
C LEU A 17 9.21 -1.52 -5.59
N GLN A 18 8.37 -2.16 -4.77
CA GLN A 18 8.41 -3.59 -4.56
C GLN A 18 7.02 -4.11 -4.18
N VAL A 19 6.71 -5.32 -4.63
CA VAL A 19 5.54 -6.09 -4.19
C VAL A 19 6.02 -7.50 -3.86
N LYS A 20 5.54 -8.05 -2.75
CA LYS A 20 5.79 -9.43 -2.34
C LYS A 20 4.48 -10.06 -1.89
N MET A 21 4.04 -11.07 -2.63
CA MET A 21 2.92 -11.92 -2.20
C MET A 21 3.44 -13.00 -1.25
N TYR A 22 2.64 -13.35 -0.25
CA TYR A 22 2.96 -14.43 0.67
C TYR A 22 2.47 -15.77 0.13
N GLU A 23 3.19 -16.84 0.44
CA GLU A 23 2.75 -18.21 0.13
C GLU A 23 1.60 -18.65 1.05
N GLU A 24 1.63 -18.16 2.29
CA GLU A 24 0.60 -18.38 3.31
C GLU A 24 0.00 -17.05 3.74
N VAL A 25 -1.33 -17.05 3.95
CA VAL A 25 -2.06 -15.89 4.46
C VAL A 25 -1.69 -15.66 5.92
N LYS A 26 -1.48 -14.39 6.29
CA LYS A 26 -1.34 -14.00 7.69
C LYS A 26 -2.62 -13.33 8.16
N GLU A 27 -2.97 -13.53 9.41
CA GLU A 27 -4.17 -12.93 9.98
C GLU A 27 -3.83 -11.68 10.79
N GLY A 28 -4.77 -10.74 10.85
CA GLY A 28 -4.63 -9.55 11.66
C GLY A 28 -5.94 -8.82 11.91
N PHE A 29 -5.84 -7.64 12.53
CA PHE A 29 -6.94 -6.71 12.72
C PHE A 29 -6.59 -5.31 12.23
N SER A 30 -7.52 -4.65 11.55
CA SER A 30 -7.42 -3.24 11.19
C SER A 30 -7.71 -2.35 12.40
N ILE A 31 -6.80 -1.43 12.75
CA ILE A 31 -7.00 -0.52 13.91
C ILE A 31 -8.12 0.53 13.69
N PHE A 32 -8.60 0.70 12.46
CA PHE A 32 -9.62 1.70 12.14
C PHE A 32 -11.03 1.13 12.12
N SER A 33 -11.17 -0.16 11.85
CA SER A 33 -12.46 -0.80 11.65
C SER A 33 -12.70 -1.97 12.59
N ASP A 34 -11.70 -2.39 13.37
CA ASP A 34 -11.70 -3.59 14.21
C ASP A 34 -12.06 -4.89 13.45
N ASN A 35 -12.04 -4.84 12.12
CA ASN A 35 -12.32 -6.00 11.28
C ASN A 35 -11.09 -6.92 11.24
N ARG A 36 -11.36 -8.23 11.23
CA ARG A 36 -10.36 -9.24 10.89
C ARG A 36 -9.96 -9.08 9.44
N VAL A 37 -8.65 -9.18 9.18
CA VAL A 37 -8.07 -9.06 7.86
C VAL A 37 -7.18 -10.26 7.55
N GLU A 38 -7.18 -10.63 6.28
CA GLU A 38 -6.33 -11.65 5.69
C GLU A 38 -5.25 -10.97 4.84
N ILE A 39 -4.02 -10.98 5.33
CA ILE A 39 -2.87 -10.34 4.69
C ILE A 39 -2.24 -11.33 3.72
N ILE A 40 -2.30 -10.98 2.44
CA ILE A 40 -1.86 -11.82 1.33
C ILE A 40 -0.50 -11.38 0.77
N GLY A 41 -0.01 -10.24 1.22
CA GLY A 41 1.28 -9.72 0.78
C GLY A 41 1.61 -8.35 1.35
N GLU A 42 2.67 -7.77 0.84
CA GLU A 42 3.15 -6.45 1.20
C GLU A 42 3.68 -5.71 -0.01
N GLN A 43 3.68 -4.39 0.06
CA GLN A 43 4.30 -3.53 -0.94
C GLN A 43 5.07 -2.38 -0.29
N THR A 44 6.08 -1.91 -1.01
CA THR A 44 6.84 -0.72 -0.66
C THR A 44 6.59 0.32 -1.73
N MET A 45 6.19 1.53 -1.34
CA MET A 45 5.86 2.63 -2.24
C MET A 45 6.65 3.89 -1.89
N SER A 46 7.08 4.63 -2.90
CA SER A 46 7.55 6.01 -2.77
C SER A 46 6.39 6.96 -3.04
N ILE A 47 6.08 7.86 -2.10
CA ILE A 47 5.10 8.94 -2.26
C ILE A 47 5.75 10.23 -1.78
N ASP A 48 5.82 11.26 -2.62
CA ASP A 48 6.44 12.56 -2.30
C ASP A 48 7.85 12.42 -1.70
N GLY A 49 8.66 11.53 -2.28
CA GLY A 49 10.01 11.21 -1.80
C GLY A 49 10.09 10.41 -0.49
N LYS A 50 8.96 9.99 0.10
CA LYS A 50 8.91 9.16 1.31
C LYS A 50 8.66 7.70 0.97
N ILE A 51 9.37 6.81 1.64
CA ILE A 51 9.16 5.37 1.54
C ILE A 51 8.13 4.92 2.57
N LEU A 52 7.10 4.22 2.11
CA LEU A 52 6.03 3.67 2.92
C LEU A 52 5.96 2.16 2.72
N GLU A 53 5.84 1.43 3.82
CA GLU A 53 5.57 -0.01 3.81
C GLU A 53 4.09 -0.26 4.09
N GLN A 54 3.49 -1.11 3.26
CA GLN A 54 2.06 -1.37 3.28
C GLN A 54 1.78 -2.87 3.20
N TYR A 55 0.68 -3.29 3.81
CA TYR A 55 0.10 -4.61 3.60
C TYR A 55 -0.91 -4.59 2.45
N LEU A 56 -0.93 -5.70 1.71
CA LEU A 56 -2.02 -6.07 0.81
C LEU A 56 -2.90 -7.07 1.55
N TYR A 57 -4.18 -6.76 1.70
CA TYR A 57 -5.07 -7.57 2.52
C TYR A 57 -6.50 -7.61 1.99
N ASN A 58 -7.23 -8.65 2.39
CA ASN A 58 -8.67 -8.75 2.25
C ASN A 58 -9.33 -8.56 3.63
N ILE A 59 -10.57 -8.10 3.62
CA ILE A 59 -11.39 -8.04 4.84
C ILE A 59 -12.27 -9.28 4.83
N ASP A 60 -12.33 -9.99 5.96
CA ASP A 60 -13.15 -11.20 6.07
C ASP A 60 -14.62 -10.90 5.70
N GLY A 61 -15.20 -11.71 4.82
CA GLY A 61 -16.56 -11.53 4.31
C GLY A 61 -16.79 -10.35 3.38
N TYR A 62 -15.75 -9.63 2.92
CA TYR A 62 -15.89 -8.49 2.01
C TYR A 62 -15.02 -8.61 0.76
N THR A 63 -15.65 -8.47 -0.42
CA THR A 63 -14.98 -8.42 -1.71
C THR A 63 -15.09 -7.01 -2.30
N PRO A 64 -13.99 -6.33 -2.62
CA PRO A 64 -14.02 -5.01 -3.24
C PRO A 64 -14.52 -5.06 -4.69
N ASP A 65 -15.33 -4.07 -5.08
CA ASP A 65 -15.95 -3.98 -6.42
C ASP A 65 -14.94 -3.97 -7.57
N ASN A 66 -13.73 -3.46 -7.32
CA ASN A 66 -12.65 -3.42 -8.32
C ASN A 66 -11.83 -4.72 -8.39
N GLY A 67 -12.15 -5.71 -7.55
CA GLY A 67 -11.48 -7.01 -7.49
C GLY A 67 -10.03 -6.98 -7.00
N LYS A 68 -9.54 -5.84 -6.49
CA LYS A 68 -8.15 -5.68 -6.03
C LYS A 68 -8.09 -5.69 -4.50
N PRO A 69 -7.02 -6.25 -3.90
CA PRO A 69 -6.85 -6.21 -2.45
C PRO A 69 -6.78 -4.78 -1.92
N PHE A 70 -7.14 -4.62 -0.66
CA PHE A 70 -6.94 -3.38 0.06
C PHE A 70 -5.47 -3.15 0.37
N VAL A 71 -5.15 -1.88 0.60
CA VAL A 71 -3.80 -1.43 0.95
C VAL A 71 -3.90 -0.59 2.22
N SER A 72 -3.03 -0.85 3.19
CA SER A 72 -2.89 0.00 4.38
C SER A 72 -1.44 0.00 4.86
N LEU A 73 -1.03 1.07 5.54
CA LEU A 73 0.29 1.09 6.19
C LEU A 73 0.38 -0.09 7.16
N LYS A 74 1.57 -0.69 7.27
CA LYS A 74 1.78 -1.81 8.21
C LYS A 74 1.43 -1.44 9.65
N SER A 75 1.66 -0.18 10.04
CA SER A 75 1.31 0.36 11.35
C SER A 75 -0.18 0.31 11.69
N ASN A 76 -1.04 0.11 10.69
CA ASN A 76 -2.50 0.14 10.86
C ASN A 76 -3.11 -1.25 10.99
N ILE A 77 -2.28 -2.29 10.98
CA ILE A 77 -2.73 -3.68 11.13
C ILE A 77 -1.94 -4.32 12.27
N ILE A 78 -2.67 -4.92 13.20
CA ILE A 78 -2.10 -5.73 14.28
C ILE A 78 -2.11 -7.18 13.80
N LEU A 79 -0.93 -7.80 13.70
CA LEU A 79 -0.79 -9.22 13.37
C LEU A 79 -1.21 -10.11 14.55
N LEU A 80 -1.77 -11.28 14.23
CA LEU A 80 -2.11 -12.34 15.18
C LEU A 80 -1.08 -13.47 15.21
#